data_AF-Q6H098-F1
#
_entry.id   AF-Q6H098-F1
#
_cell.length_a   1.000
_cell.length_b   1.000
_cell.length_c   1.000
_cell.angle_alpha   90.00
_cell.angle_beta   90.00
_cell.angle_gamma   90.00
#
_symmetry.space_group_name_H-M   'P 1'
#
loop_
_entity.id
_entity.type
_entity.pdbx_description
1 polymer ?
#
loop_
_entity_poly.entity_id
_entity_poly.type
_entity_poly.pdbx_seq_one_letter_code
_entity_poly.pdbx_strand_id
1 'polypeptide(L)'
;AGGATRGNNLFHSFLEFNISEGRSAVFLSPSANLQNILVRVTGNNRSEILGRLATAGSNANLFLINPNGIFFGANATLNVGGSFVASTASSINFADGSVFSATAPQTKPLLTISTPIGLQFNQPGKDINQFGALEVPTGKTLALVGGNINLSGNGTLVDTRRTLQSLSGQIAVGGILGSGTVGINLDSNTQALSFPSNVTPADISLNNLAVVLADGPGSGYIQLQGKQIKISDGSIIQAETTGSENGQGISVQAEQLILQDGSQIKAATTPGSTGAGGSLTIKATDFVQVRGTIAQGKRFEGFPTGLFTQTFGDGVAGPLTIETGKLIVEGGANIATSARRGRGNGGTLKVTADLIDVRGASFLDFPSGLFTQTLDLGNAGSLIIDTKQLITRGGGVVTSGTNVNSQGNGGNLTVRASELIELSGTTPVDKDPSGLFARSRGSGEAGSLFVTTDRLIV
;
A
#
# COMPACT_ATOMS: atom_id res chain seq x y z
N ALA A 1 24.68 -21.12 18.33
CA ALA A 1 24.11 -20.69 19.61
C ALA A 1 24.97 -19.55 20.13
N GLY A 2 24.40 -18.36 20.36
CA GLY A 2 25.21 -17.18 20.68
C GLY A 2 24.34 -15.93 20.67
N GLY A 3 23.70 -15.65 21.81
CA GLY A 3 22.91 -14.46 22.05
C GLY A 3 22.90 -14.13 23.53
N ALA A 4 22.65 -12.87 23.88
CA ALA A 4 22.60 -12.41 25.26
C ALA A 4 21.18 -11.98 25.61
N THR A 5 20.57 -12.64 26.60
CA THR A 5 19.24 -12.27 27.10
C THR A 5 19.34 -11.18 28.16
N ARG A 6 18.50 -10.14 28.06
CA ARG A 6 18.22 -9.20 29.16
C ARG A 6 16.71 -8.96 29.21
N GLY A 7 16.08 -9.39 30.31
CA GLY A 7 14.63 -9.32 30.46
C GLY A 7 13.90 -10.01 29.31
N ASN A 8 13.08 -9.24 28.60
CA ASN A 8 12.26 -9.65 27.46
C ASN A 8 12.99 -9.55 26.10
N ASN A 9 14.27 -9.16 26.07
CA ASN A 9 15.04 -8.98 24.84
C ASN A 9 16.17 -10.01 24.72
N LEU A 10 16.32 -10.59 23.53
CA LEU A 10 17.42 -11.49 23.16
C LEU A 10 18.25 -10.85 22.05
N PHE A 11 19.53 -10.56 22.33
CA PHE A 11 20.40 -9.83 21.41
C PHE A 11 21.39 -10.75 20.70
N HIS A 12 21.55 -10.57 19.39
CA HIS A 12 22.51 -11.26 18.55
C HIS A 12 23.34 -10.26 17.73
N SER A 13 24.64 -10.50 17.64
CA SER A 13 25.56 -9.71 16.81
C SER A 13 26.36 -10.65 15.92
N PHE A 14 26.37 -10.37 14.63
CA PHE A 14 27.11 -11.12 13.64
C PHE A 14 28.06 -10.21 12.88
N LEU A 15 29.25 -10.71 12.53
CA LEU A 15 30.08 -10.05 11.53
C LEU A 15 29.40 -10.14 10.16
N GLU A 16 28.86 -11.31 9.82
CA GLU A 16 28.08 -11.57 8.61
C GLU A 16 26.88 -12.45 8.94
N PHE A 17 25.75 -12.19 8.28
CA PHE A 17 24.54 -12.99 8.44
C PHE A 17 23.89 -13.25 7.08
N ASN A 18 23.99 -14.50 6.63
CA ASN A 18 23.49 -15.00 5.35
C ASN A 18 22.79 -16.35 5.58
N ILE A 19 21.82 -16.68 4.73
CA ILE A 19 21.13 -17.97 4.71
C ILE A 19 21.15 -18.48 3.28
N SER A 20 21.97 -19.47 2.98
CA SER A 20 21.99 -20.08 1.64
C SER A 20 20.67 -20.78 1.30
N GLU A 21 20.43 -20.97 0.01
CA GLU A 21 19.26 -21.69 -0.49
C GLU A 21 19.15 -23.10 0.12
N GLY A 22 17.93 -23.53 0.42
CA GLY A 22 17.67 -24.82 1.09
C GLY A 22 18.15 -24.91 2.55
N ARG A 23 18.80 -23.86 3.08
CA ARG A 23 19.23 -23.78 4.48
C ARG A 23 18.21 -23.02 5.33
N SER A 24 18.35 -23.15 6.63
CA SER A 24 17.55 -22.41 7.60
C SER A 24 18.43 -21.81 8.69
N ALA A 25 18.15 -20.57 9.09
CA ALA A 25 18.64 -20.02 10.35
C ALA A 25 17.45 -19.91 11.33
N VAL A 26 17.61 -20.51 12.51
CA VAL A 26 16.56 -20.53 13.55
C VAL A 26 17.09 -19.84 14.80
N PHE A 27 16.45 -18.74 15.19
CA PHE A 27 16.70 -18.08 16.47
C PHE A 27 15.87 -18.74 17.56
N LEU A 28 16.55 -19.39 18.50
CA LEU A 28 15.91 -20.02 19.65
C LEU A 28 15.54 -18.95 20.67
N SER A 29 14.26 -18.90 21.03
CA SER A 29 13.69 -18.04 22.05
C SER A 29 13.10 -18.95 23.14
N PRO A 30 13.93 -19.41 24.10
CA PRO A 30 13.57 -20.50 25.02
C PRO A 30 12.59 -20.09 26.12
N SER A 31 12.19 -18.82 26.19
CA SER A 31 11.31 -18.29 27.23
C SER A 31 10.11 -17.60 26.61
N ALA A 32 8.91 -17.89 27.12
CA ALA A 32 7.67 -17.21 26.76
C ALA A 32 7.68 -15.70 27.11
N ASN A 33 8.59 -15.26 28.00
CA ASN A 33 8.72 -13.85 28.39
C ASN A 33 9.53 -13.02 27.38
N LEU A 34 10.19 -13.66 26.41
CA LEU A 34 10.90 -12.94 25.36
C LEU A 34 9.89 -12.31 24.41
N GLN A 35 9.97 -10.99 24.29
CA GLN A 35 9.17 -10.18 23.37
C GLN A 35 9.92 -9.87 22.09
N ASN A 36 11.25 -9.69 22.14
CA ASN A 36 12.05 -9.32 20.97
C ASN A 36 13.34 -10.12 20.85
N ILE A 37 13.64 -10.55 19.62
CA ILE A 37 14.93 -11.05 19.18
C ILE A 37 15.54 -9.97 18.29
N LEU A 38 16.68 -9.43 18.69
CA LEU A 38 17.30 -8.26 18.08
C LEU A 38 18.63 -8.69 17.45
N VAL A 39 18.66 -8.72 16.12
CA VAL A 39 19.80 -9.18 15.33
C VAL A 39 20.43 -7.99 14.62
N ARG A 40 21.75 -7.81 14.79
CA ARG A 40 22.54 -6.84 14.02
C ARG A 40 23.69 -7.49 13.27
N VAL A 41 24.00 -6.95 12.10
CA VAL A 41 25.22 -7.26 11.33
C VAL A 41 26.20 -6.09 11.44
N THR A 42 27.41 -6.35 11.93
CA THR A 42 28.45 -5.32 12.19
C THR A 42 29.58 -5.32 11.16
N GLY A 43 29.61 -6.28 10.23
CA GLY A 43 30.56 -6.27 9.11
C GLY A 43 30.15 -5.31 8.00
N ASN A 44 30.83 -5.42 6.86
CA ASN A 44 30.68 -4.50 5.72
C ASN A 44 29.85 -5.08 4.56
N ASN A 45 29.39 -6.33 4.70
CA ASN A 45 28.65 -7.03 3.65
C ASN A 45 27.14 -6.97 3.90
N ARG A 46 26.38 -6.85 2.82
CA ARG A 46 24.90 -6.99 2.85
C ARG A 46 24.52 -8.41 3.26
N SER A 47 23.30 -8.58 3.77
CA SER A 47 22.75 -9.90 4.11
C SER A 47 22.09 -10.55 2.91
N GLU A 48 22.52 -11.76 2.57
CA GLU A 48 21.94 -12.64 1.54
C GLU A 48 21.05 -13.70 2.20
N ILE A 49 19.74 -13.47 2.19
CA ILE A 49 18.74 -14.38 2.75
C ILE A 49 18.08 -15.13 1.58
N LEU A 50 18.60 -16.30 1.24
CA LEU A 50 18.14 -17.14 0.13
C LEU A 50 17.34 -18.37 0.59
N GLY A 51 17.40 -18.70 1.89
CA GLY A 51 16.66 -19.80 2.52
C GLY A 51 15.66 -19.32 3.58
N ARG A 52 15.38 -20.17 4.57
CA ARG A 52 14.36 -19.90 5.60
C ARG A 52 14.93 -19.18 6.82
N LEU A 53 14.37 -18.04 7.17
CA LEU A 53 14.64 -17.34 8.44
C LEU A 53 13.51 -17.64 9.43
N ALA A 54 13.85 -18.12 10.63
CA ALA A 54 12.84 -18.57 11.58
C ALA A 54 13.17 -18.24 13.04
N THR A 55 12.14 -18.29 13.88
CA THR A 55 12.25 -18.28 15.34
C THR A 55 11.60 -19.54 15.91
N ALA A 56 12.04 -20.00 17.09
CA ALA A 56 11.41 -21.14 17.76
C ALA A 56 11.34 -20.96 19.28
N GLY A 57 10.30 -21.50 19.92
CA GLY A 57 10.16 -21.55 21.38
C GLY A 57 9.30 -20.44 22.02
N SER A 58 8.97 -19.37 21.30
CA SER A 58 8.08 -18.30 21.76
C SER A 58 7.49 -17.50 20.58
N ASN A 59 6.60 -16.55 20.87
CA ASN A 59 6.02 -15.61 19.90
C ASN A 59 6.75 -14.26 19.82
N ALA A 60 8.05 -14.24 20.14
CA ALA A 60 8.87 -13.03 20.11
C ALA A 60 8.93 -12.43 18.69
N ASN A 61 8.93 -11.10 18.62
CA ASN A 61 9.21 -10.34 17.41
C ASN A 61 10.67 -10.55 17.00
N LEU A 62 10.96 -10.49 15.69
CA LEU A 62 12.31 -10.58 15.16
C LEU A 62 12.69 -9.28 14.45
N PHE A 63 13.76 -8.65 14.90
CA PHE A 63 14.38 -7.50 14.26
C PHE A 63 15.70 -7.94 13.63
N LEU A 64 15.90 -7.59 12.37
CA LEU A 64 17.16 -7.77 11.65
C LEU A 64 17.61 -6.42 11.09
N ILE A 65 18.75 -5.92 11.59
CA ILE A 65 19.39 -4.73 11.03
C ILE A 65 20.72 -5.06 10.34
N ASN A 66 20.88 -4.56 9.11
CA ASN A 66 22.16 -4.57 8.39
C ASN A 66 22.32 -3.27 7.58
N PRO A 67 23.16 -2.31 8.04
CA PRO A 67 23.39 -1.04 7.35
C PRO A 67 23.90 -1.16 5.91
N ASN A 68 24.40 -2.32 5.50
CA ASN A 68 24.99 -2.54 4.17
C ASN A 68 23.96 -3.04 3.14
N GLY A 69 22.71 -3.30 3.54
CA GLY A 69 21.66 -3.81 2.67
C GLY A 69 21.16 -5.20 3.07
N ILE A 70 19.97 -5.55 2.57
CA ILE A 70 19.36 -6.86 2.77
C ILE A 70 18.76 -7.35 1.44
N PHE A 71 19.12 -8.56 1.04
CA PHE A 71 18.59 -9.23 -0.14
C PHE A 71 17.83 -10.50 0.29
N PHE A 72 16.53 -10.55 0.05
CA PHE A 72 15.70 -11.75 0.20
C PHE A 72 15.51 -12.38 -1.19
N GLY A 73 16.19 -13.50 -1.45
CA GLY A 73 16.11 -14.20 -2.72
C GLY A 73 14.75 -14.86 -2.97
N ALA A 74 14.56 -15.39 -4.19
CA ALA A 74 13.29 -15.97 -4.63
C ALA A 74 12.80 -17.16 -3.77
N ASN A 75 13.68 -17.84 -3.03
CA ASN A 75 13.33 -18.95 -2.15
C ASN A 75 13.36 -18.56 -0.66
N ALA A 76 13.52 -17.26 -0.36
CA ALA A 76 13.45 -16.74 0.99
C ALA A 76 12.04 -16.89 1.57
N THR A 77 11.98 -17.43 2.78
CA THR A 77 10.74 -17.62 3.54
C THR A 77 10.94 -17.22 4.99
N LEU A 78 9.86 -16.75 5.62
CA LEU A 78 9.81 -16.50 7.06
C LEU A 78 9.02 -17.60 7.76
N ASN A 79 9.47 -17.96 8.96
CA ASN A 79 8.68 -18.73 9.93
C ASN A 79 8.98 -18.17 11.32
N VAL A 80 8.37 -17.02 11.61
CA VAL A 80 8.59 -16.27 12.85
C VAL A 80 7.34 -16.36 13.74
N GLY A 81 7.52 -16.30 15.06
CA GLY A 81 6.42 -16.42 16.03
C GLY A 81 5.67 -15.11 16.31
N GLY A 82 6.28 -13.96 15.96
CA GLY A 82 5.72 -12.63 16.18
C GLY A 82 5.87 -11.72 14.96
N SER A 83 5.95 -10.42 15.19
CA SER A 83 6.21 -9.42 14.14
C SER A 83 7.64 -9.53 13.61
N PHE A 84 7.86 -9.07 12.38
CA PHE A 84 9.17 -9.04 11.73
C PHE A 84 9.53 -7.63 11.27
N VAL A 85 10.73 -7.17 11.60
CA VAL A 85 11.30 -5.91 11.14
C VAL A 85 12.63 -6.19 10.47
N ALA A 86 12.75 -5.88 9.17
CA ALA A 86 14.03 -5.86 8.47
C ALA A 86 14.40 -4.42 8.13
N SER A 87 15.62 -4.01 8.48
CA SER A 87 16.04 -2.64 8.26
C SER A 87 17.51 -2.49 7.92
N THR A 88 17.85 -1.43 7.18
CA THR A 88 19.25 -1.01 6.97
C THR A 88 19.65 0.13 7.90
N ALA A 89 18.97 0.29 9.03
CA ALA A 89 19.30 1.25 10.06
C ALA A 89 20.68 0.98 10.67
N SER A 90 21.35 2.06 11.08
CA SER A 90 22.61 2.02 11.83
C SER A 90 22.43 1.50 13.25
N SER A 91 21.27 1.70 13.88
CA SER A 91 20.96 1.19 15.21
C SER A 91 19.47 1.08 15.50
N ILE A 92 19.13 0.31 16.53
CA ILE A 92 17.82 0.31 17.18
C ILE A 92 17.91 1.16 18.45
N ASN A 93 16.99 2.10 18.60
CA ASN A 93 16.86 2.96 19.77
C ASN A 93 15.73 2.45 20.68
N PHE A 94 15.95 2.53 22.00
CA PHE A 94 15.02 2.04 23.02
C PHE A 94 14.45 3.18 23.87
N ALA A 95 13.29 2.94 24.50
CA ALA A 95 12.58 3.97 25.27
C ALA A 95 13.34 4.49 26.49
N ASP A 96 14.34 3.74 26.98
CA ASP A 96 15.21 4.15 28.10
C ASP A 96 16.45 4.94 27.64
N GLY A 97 16.57 5.23 26.34
CA GLY A 97 17.70 5.92 25.74
C GLY A 97 18.89 5.02 25.40
N SER A 98 18.84 3.72 25.70
CA SER A 98 19.87 2.78 25.25
C SER A 98 19.81 2.57 23.73
N VAL A 99 20.93 2.14 23.15
CA VAL A 99 21.11 2.00 21.69
C VAL A 99 21.81 0.69 21.36
N PHE A 100 21.22 -0.08 20.44
CA PHE A 100 21.84 -1.29 19.88
C PHE A 100 22.34 -1.02 18.46
N SER A 101 23.62 -0.64 18.34
CA SER A 101 24.21 -0.15 17.08
C SER A 101 24.96 -1.21 16.27
N ALA A 102 24.73 -1.25 14.96
CA ALA A 102 25.48 -2.03 13.99
C ALA A 102 26.79 -1.34 13.54
N THR A 103 26.82 -0.01 13.48
CA THR A 103 27.95 0.77 12.94
C THR A 103 28.95 1.25 14.00
N ALA A 104 28.51 1.37 15.26
CA ALA A 104 29.36 1.72 16.40
C ALA A 104 29.13 0.71 17.55
N PRO A 105 29.50 -0.58 17.37
CA PRO A 105 29.23 -1.60 18.38
C PRO A 105 30.08 -1.34 19.63
N GLN A 106 29.42 -1.20 20.78
CA GLN A 106 30.11 -1.07 22.06
C GLN A 106 30.83 -2.37 22.45
N THR A 107 32.04 -2.23 23.02
CA THR A 107 32.85 -3.36 23.52
C THR A 107 32.20 -4.09 24.71
N LYS A 108 31.34 -3.38 25.46
CA LYS A 108 30.37 -3.94 26.40
C LYS A 108 28.99 -3.35 26.06
N PRO A 109 28.15 -4.05 25.29
CA PRO A 109 26.83 -3.54 24.93
C PRO A 109 26.01 -3.26 26.19
N LEU A 110 25.51 -2.03 26.34
CA LEU A 110 24.49 -1.73 27.33
C LEU A 110 23.17 -2.37 26.85
N LEU A 111 22.93 -3.59 27.32
CA LEU A 111 21.74 -4.37 26.95
C LEU A 111 20.58 -4.01 27.87
N THR A 112 19.40 -3.78 27.31
CA THR A 112 18.21 -3.29 28.03
C THR A 112 17.03 -4.27 28.02
N ILE A 113 16.10 -4.06 28.95
CA ILE A 113 14.76 -4.67 29.00
C ILE A 113 13.69 -3.76 28.35
N SER A 114 14.08 -2.57 27.89
CA SER A 114 13.19 -1.56 27.32
C SER A 114 12.69 -1.96 25.92
N THR A 115 11.62 -1.32 25.46
CA THR A 115 11.02 -1.59 24.14
C THR A 115 11.77 -0.84 23.03
N PRO A 116 11.99 -1.48 21.87
CA PRO A 116 12.43 -0.78 20.66
C PRO A 116 11.40 0.28 20.26
N ILE A 117 11.86 1.51 20.04
CA ILE A 117 11.00 2.63 19.64
C ILE A 117 11.44 3.30 18.34
N GLY A 118 12.62 2.98 17.81
CA GLY A 118 13.06 3.60 16.57
C GLY A 118 14.25 2.94 15.88
N LEU A 119 14.33 3.19 14.57
CA LEU A 119 15.39 2.82 13.65
C LEU A 119 16.20 4.07 13.32
N GLN A 120 17.43 4.14 13.80
CA GLN A 120 18.31 5.27 13.57
C GLN A 120 19.11 5.07 12.28
N PHE A 121 19.08 6.06 11.41
CA PHE A 121 19.91 6.18 10.22
C PHE A 121 20.92 7.30 10.45
N ASN A 122 22.22 6.95 10.46
CA ASN A 122 23.32 7.93 10.55
C ASN A 122 23.93 8.23 9.17
N GLN A 123 23.50 7.48 8.16
CA GLN A 123 23.91 7.57 6.77
C GLN A 123 22.72 7.15 5.90
N PRO A 124 22.71 7.47 4.60
CA PRO A 124 21.66 7.02 3.69
C PRO A 124 21.43 5.50 3.82
N GLY A 125 20.17 5.10 3.93
CA GLY A 125 19.81 3.69 3.96
C GLY A 125 20.32 2.96 2.71
N LYS A 126 20.68 1.68 2.87
CA LYS A 126 21.00 0.80 1.74
C LYS A 126 19.76 0.04 1.33
N ASP A 127 19.77 -0.48 0.11
CA ASP A 127 18.57 -1.06 -0.47
C ASP A 127 18.14 -2.35 0.24
N ILE A 128 16.82 -2.54 0.30
CA ILE A 128 16.20 -3.82 0.62
C ILE A 128 15.56 -4.36 -0.65
N ASN A 129 16.01 -5.53 -1.06
CA ASN A 129 15.58 -6.21 -2.26
C ASN A 129 14.85 -7.48 -1.86
N GLN A 130 13.56 -7.59 -2.18
CA GLN A 130 12.71 -8.71 -1.80
C GLN A 130 12.16 -9.39 -3.07
N PHE A 131 12.44 -10.69 -3.20
CA PHE A 131 11.98 -11.56 -4.28
C PHE A 131 11.27 -12.84 -3.77
N GLY A 132 11.36 -13.10 -2.47
CA GLY A 132 10.81 -14.30 -1.80
C GLY A 132 9.31 -14.20 -1.49
N ALA A 133 8.87 -14.94 -0.49
CA ALA A 133 7.54 -14.78 0.12
C ALA A 133 7.70 -14.58 1.62
N LEU A 134 7.56 -13.33 2.09
CA LEU A 134 7.69 -13.01 3.51
C LEU A 134 6.31 -12.92 4.15
N GLU A 135 6.06 -13.79 5.12
CA GLU A 135 4.80 -13.87 5.85
C GLU A 135 5.07 -13.82 7.36
N VAL A 136 4.20 -13.14 8.09
CA VAL A 136 4.16 -13.16 9.56
C VAL A 136 2.82 -13.73 10.03
N PRO A 137 2.72 -14.24 11.28
CA PRO A 137 1.47 -14.73 11.81
C PRO A 137 0.34 -13.69 11.77
N THR A 138 -0.90 -14.17 11.77
CA THR A 138 -2.11 -13.31 11.81
C THR A 138 -2.04 -12.28 12.94
N GLY A 139 -2.39 -11.04 12.64
CA GLY A 139 -2.41 -9.93 13.59
C GLY A 139 -1.03 -9.35 13.92
N LYS A 140 0.04 -9.76 13.22
CA LYS A 140 1.41 -9.25 13.45
C LYS A 140 1.85 -8.23 12.41
N THR A 141 2.98 -7.60 12.67
CA THR A 141 3.52 -6.53 11.81
C THR A 141 4.69 -7.06 10.99
N LEU A 142 4.68 -6.80 9.68
CA LEU A 142 5.82 -7.00 8.79
C LEU A 142 6.29 -5.62 8.33
N ALA A 143 7.49 -5.22 8.74
CA ALA A 143 8.06 -3.91 8.41
C ALA A 143 9.39 -4.04 7.64
N LEU A 144 9.51 -3.32 6.52
CA LEU A 144 10.74 -3.17 5.75
C LEU A 144 11.13 -1.69 5.70
N VAL A 145 12.28 -1.32 6.27
CA VAL A 145 12.71 0.08 6.37
C VAL A 145 14.18 0.25 6.01
N GLY A 146 14.49 0.94 4.92
CA GLY A 146 15.87 1.05 4.42
C GLY A 146 16.04 2.16 3.40
N GLY A 147 17.03 2.04 2.53
CA GLY A 147 17.18 2.86 1.33
C GLY A 147 16.06 2.57 0.32
N ASN A 148 16.39 2.33 -0.94
CA ASN A 148 15.34 1.95 -1.89
C ASN A 148 14.78 0.57 -1.53
N ILE A 149 13.46 0.42 -1.58
CA ILE A 149 12.79 -0.86 -1.33
C ILE A 149 12.26 -1.41 -2.65
N ASN A 150 12.78 -2.55 -3.09
CA ASN A 150 12.34 -3.23 -4.30
C ASN A 150 11.59 -4.50 -3.94
N LEU A 151 10.31 -4.55 -4.26
CA LEU A 151 9.43 -5.69 -4.07
C LEU A 151 9.11 -6.28 -5.44
N SER A 152 9.69 -7.44 -5.74
CA SER A 152 9.46 -8.11 -7.02
C SER A 152 8.68 -9.40 -6.79
N GLY A 153 7.61 -9.57 -7.56
CA GLY A 153 6.94 -10.86 -7.66
C GLY A 153 7.78 -11.87 -8.45
N ASN A 154 7.16 -12.99 -8.80
CA ASN A 154 7.81 -14.05 -9.57
C ASN A 154 7.32 -14.11 -11.03
N GLY A 155 6.59 -13.09 -11.51
CA GLY A 155 6.06 -13.04 -12.87
C GLY A 155 4.95 -14.05 -13.15
N THR A 156 4.45 -14.75 -12.14
CA THR A 156 3.37 -15.73 -12.28
C THR A 156 2.23 -15.39 -11.31
N LEU A 157 1.02 -15.23 -11.85
CA LEU A 157 -0.20 -15.17 -11.07
C LEU A 157 -0.52 -16.58 -10.54
N VAL A 158 0.17 -16.99 -9.49
CA VAL A 158 -0.16 -18.17 -8.69
C VAL A 158 -1.00 -17.69 -7.52
N ASP A 159 -2.23 -18.20 -7.38
CA ASP A 159 -3.19 -17.76 -6.37
C ASP A 159 -2.69 -17.85 -4.93
N THR A 160 -1.59 -18.58 -4.67
CA THR A 160 -1.06 -18.82 -3.33
C THR A 160 0.19 -18.03 -2.97
N ARG A 161 0.96 -17.50 -3.93
CA ARG A 161 2.22 -16.82 -3.58
C ARG A 161 1.97 -15.33 -3.35
N ARG A 162 2.52 -14.81 -2.26
CA ARG A 162 2.50 -13.38 -1.89
C ARG A 162 3.92 -12.89 -1.70
N THR A 163 4.18 -11.65 -2.08
CA THR A 163 5.48 -11.00 -1.88
C THR A 163 5.65 -10.67 -0.40
N LEU A 164 4.65 -9.97 0.17
CA LEU A 164 4.52 -9.68 1.60
C LEU A 164 3.11 -10.04 2.08
N GLN A 165 2.99 -10.70 3.23
CA GLN A 165 1.71 -11.09 3.82
C GLN A 165 1.68 -10.87 5.34
N SER A 166 0.59 -10.24 5.80
CA SER A 166 0.21 -10.22 7.21
C SER A 166 -1.31 -10.19 7.37
N LEU A 167 -1.92 -11.35 7.58
CA LEU A 167 -3.37 -11.46 7.69
C LEU A 167 -3.87 -10.75 8.95
N SER A 168 -4.89 -9.88 8.82
CA SER A 168 -5.44 -9.06 9.93
C SER A 168 -4.40 -8.25 10.73
N GLY A 169 -3.18 -8.09 10.20
CA GLY A 169 -2.06 -7.45 10.87
C GLY A 169 -1.63 -6.18 10.16
N GLN A 170 -0.34 -5.87 10.16
CA GLN A 170 0.20 -4.69 9.49
C GLN A 170 1.31 -5.03 8.51
N ILE A 171 1.35 -4.29 7.41
CA ILE A 171 2.52 -4.23 6.53
C ILE A 171 2.97 -2.77 6.44
N ALA A 172 4.24 -2.50 6.74
CA ALA A 172 4.80 -1.17 6.68
C ALA A 172 6.08 -1.13 5.85
N VAL A 173 6.10 -0.33 4.80
CA VAL A 173 7.24 -0.22 3.88
C VAL A 173 7.70 1.23 3.82
N GLY A 174 8.98 1.43 4.08
CA GLY A 174 9.55 2.74 4.33
C GLY A 174 10.91 2.97 3.68
N GLY A 175 10.99 3.92 2.76
CA GLY A 175 12.23 4.33 2.13
C GLY A 175 12.83 5.58 2.78
N ILE A 176 14.12 5.56 3.12
CA ILE A 176 14.88 6.66 3.74
C ILE A 176 16.31 6.77 3.15
N LEU A 177 16.64 7.93 2.59
CA LEU A 177 17.98 8.31 2.10
C LEU A 177 18.68 9.36 2.97
N GLY A 178 18.02 9.86 4.01
CA GLY A 178 18.57 10.84 4.95
C GLY A 178 19.01 10.26 6.29
N SER A 179 19.69 11.08 7.08
CA SER A 179 19.87 10.81 8.51
C SER A 179 18.60 11.13 9.28
N GLY A 180 18.21 10.27 10.21
CA GLY A 180 17.04 10.48 11.04
C GLY A 180 16.59 9.20 11.73
N THR A 181 15.58 9.32 12.58
CA THR A 181 15.04 8.19 13.34
C THR A 181 13.63 7.91 12.87
N VAL A 182 13.42 6.75 12.24
CA VAL A 182 12.08 6.26 11.95
C VAL A 182 11.53 5.62 13.22
N GLY A 183 10.48 6.19 13.79
CA GLY A 183 9.81 5.61 14.94
C GLY A 183 9.10 4.30 14.58
N ILE A 184 9.07 3.36 15.52
CA ILE A 184 8.39 2.07 15.36
C ILE A 184 7.35 1.93 16.46
N ASN A 185 6.14 1.52 16.07
CA ASN A 185 5.12 1.01 16.98
C ASN A 185 4.47 -0.23 16.39
N LEU A 186 5.00 -1.43 16.71
CA LEU A 186 4.52 -2.68 16.12
C LEU A 186 3.10 -3.07 16.53
N ASP A 187 2.57 -2.49 17.61
CA ASP A 187 1.25 -2.77 18.18
C ASP A 187 0.21 -1.67 17.86
N SER A 188 0.60 -0.64 17.10
CA SER A 188 -0.33 0.35 16.58
C SER A 188 -1.38 -0.33 15.68
N ASN A 189 -2.55 0.28 15.42
CA ASN A 189 -3.48 -0.22 14.40
C ASN A 189 -3.33 0.47 13.03
N THR A 190 -2.70 1.65 12.94
CA THR A 190 -2.75 2.48 11.72
C THR A 190 -1.46 3.27 11.42
N GLN A 191 -0.43 3.14 12.24
CA GLN A 191 0.85 3.82 12.08
C GLN A 191 1.99 3.02 12.71
N ALA A 192 2.40 1.93 12.04
CA ALA A 192 3.54 1.14 12.47
C ALA A 192 4.87 1.91 12.38
N LEU A 193 4.97 2.84 11.42
CA LEU A 193 6.14 3.67 11.18
C LEU A 193 5.80 5.15 11.28
N SER A 194 6.69 5.92 11.92
CA SER A 194 6.62 7.39 11.94
C SER A 194 7.93 7.99 11.44
N PHE A 195 7.85 8.74 10.34
CA PHE A 195 9.01 9.36 9.73
C PHE A 195 9.17 10.80 10.22
N PRO A 196 10.40 11.27 10.50
CA PRO A 196 10.66 12.68 10.75
C PRO A 196 10.34 13.51 9.51
N SER A 197 9.84 14.73 9.70
CA SER A 197 9.54 15.66 8.59
C SER A 197 10.78 16.12 7.82
N ASN A 198 11.97 16.01 8.42
CA ASN A 198 13.24 16.47 7.86
C ASN A 198 14.07 15.37 7.19
N VAL A 199 13.49 14.20 6.97
CA VAL A 199 14.18 13.07 6.34
C VAL A 199 13.87 13.02 4.85
N THR A 200 14.90 12.92 4.02
CA THR A 200 14.76 12.61 2.59
C THR A 200 14.26 11.18 2.43
N PRO A 201 13.08 10.95 1.83
CA PRO A 201 12.60 9.60 1.59
C PRO A 201 13.34 8.94 0.41
N ALA A 202 13.34 7.60 0.39
CA ALA A 202 13.86 6.78 -0.71
C ALA A 202 12.73 6.24 -1.58
N ASP A 203 13.07 5.66 -2.73
CA ASP A 203 12.06 5.11 -3.65
C ASP A 203 11.56 3.73 -3.20
N ILE A 204 10.31 3.42 -3.53
CA ILE A 204 9.70 2.11 -3.35
C ILE A 204 9.20 1.64 -4.72
N SER A 205 9.57 0.43 -5.12
CA SER A 205 9.10 -0.19 -6.36
C SER A 205 8.40 -1.53 -6.10
N LEU A 206 7.24 -1.72 -6.73
CA LEU A 206 6.53 -2.99 -6.82
C LEU A 206 6.41 -3.38 -8.30
N ASN A 207 6.92 -4.54 -8.69
CA ASN A 207 6.94 -4.99 -10.07
C ASN A 207 6.80 -6.51 -10.20
N ASN A 208 6.71 -6.99 -11.44
CA ASN A 208 6.69 -8.41 -11.78
C ASN A 208 5.57 -9.21 -11.05
N LEU A 209 4.36 -8.64 -11.01
CA LEU A 209 3.20 -9.20 -10.30
C LEU A 209 3.44 -9.35 -8.79
N ALA A 210 4.09 -8.37 -8.16
CA ALA A 210 4.26 -8.35 -6.71
C ALA A 210 2.90 -8.23 -6.01
N VAL A 211 2.72 -8.93 -4.90
CA VAL A 211 1.48 -8.88 -4.11
C VAL A 211 1.78 -8.59 -2.64
N VAL A 212 1.28 -7.46 -2.15
CA VAL A 212 1.31 -7.05 -0.74
C VAL A 212 -0.09 -7.19 -0.18
N LEU A 213 -0.27 -8.05 0.83
CA LEU A 213 -1.60 -8.50 1.27
C LEU A 213 -1.78 -8.45 2.78
N ALA A 214 -2.86 -7.81 3.22
CA ALA A 214 -3.28 -7.76 4.63
C ALA A 214 -4.77 -8.08 4.79
N ASP A 215 -5.23 -9.23 4.30
CA ASP A 215 -6.65 -9.60 4.36
C ASP A 215 -7.07 -10.21 5.70
N GLY A 216 -8.36 -10.24 6.00
CA GLY A 216 -8.92 -10.94 7.17
C GLY A 216 -10.27 -10.39 7.63
N PRO A 217 -10.83 -10.89 8.75
CA PRO A 217 -12.17 -10.51 9.21
C PRO A 217 -12.40 -9.00 9.31
N GLY A 218 -11.42 -8.25 9.83
CA GLY A 218 -11.36 -6.78 9.82
C GLY A 218 -10.28 -6.22 8.90
N SER A 219 -9.72 -7.04 8.02
CA SER A 219 -8.47 -6.79 7.29
C SER A 219 -7.33 -6.29 8.19
N GLY A 220 -6.17 -6.06 7.61
CA GLY A 220 -5.04 -5.39 8.24
C GLY A 220 -4.86 -3.97 7.71
N TYR A 221 -3.78 -3.33 8.15
CA TYR A 221 -3.40 -2.00 7.70
C TYR A 221 -2.09 -2.02 6.90
N ILE A 222 -2.07 -1.33 5.77
CA ILE A 222 -0.88 -1.22 4.92
C ILE A 222 -0.42 0.23 4.87
N GLN A 223 0.84 0.47 5.24
CA GLN A 223 1.49 1.78 5.24
C GLN A 223 2.66 1.80 4.26
N LEU A 224 2.67 2.72 3.30
CA LEU A 224 3.83 2.99 2.45
C LEU A 224 4.26 4.45 2.60
N GLN A 225 5.57 4.65 2.76
CA GLN A 225 6.17 5.98 2.77
C GLN A 225 7.50 6.00 2.00
N GLY A 226 7.55 6.77 0.92
CA GLY A 226 8.72 6.86 0.03
C GLY A 226 8.76 8.18 -0.71
N LYS A 227 9.77 8.38 -1.56
CA LYS A 227 9.89 9.56 -2.42
C LYS A 227 9.04 9.35 -3.67
N GLN A 228 9.49 8.46 -4.54
CA GLN A 228 8.67 7.90 -5.60
C GLN A 228 8.19 6.51 -5.18
N ILE A 229 6.89 6.27 -5.30
CA ILE A 229 6.30 4.94 -5.17
C ILE A 229 5.81 4.54 -6.56
N LYS A 230 6.44 3.52 -7.14
CA LYS A 230 6.08 3.00 -8.47
C LYS A 230 5.54 1.58 -8.37
N ILE A 231 4.36 1.35 -8.92
CA ILE A 231 3.70 0.05 -8.98
C ILE A 231 3.42 -0.29 -10.45
N SER A 232 4.03 -1.37 -10.94
CA SER A 232 3.96 -1.80 -12.34
C SER A 232 3.72 -3.30 -12.50
N ASP A 233 3.56 -3.73 -13.75
CA ASP A 233 3.48 -5.13 -14.17
C ASP A 233 2.39 -5.92 -13.43
N GLY A 234 1.20 -5.35 -13.31
CA GLY A 234 0.06 -5.99 -12.65
C GLY A 234 0.23 -6.22 -11.15
N SER A 235 1.20 -5.57 -10.50
CA SER A 235 1.41 -5.69 -9.05
C SER A 235 0.22 -5.12 -8.24
N ILE A 236 -0.04 -5.70 -7.07
CA ILE A 236 -1.22 -5.43 -6.25
C ILE A 236 -0.82 -5.12 -4.80
N ILE A 237 -1.43 -4.09 -4.23
CA ILE A 237 -1.50 -3.84 -2.79
C ILE A 237 -2.96 -4.01 -2.36
N GLN A 238 -3.23 -4.88 -1.38
CA GLN A 238 -4.59 -5.30 -1.04
C GLN A 238 -4.82 -5.44 0.47
N ALA A 239 -5.95 -4.92 0.93
CA ALA A 239 -6.54 -5.22 2.23
C ALA A 239 -8.03 -5.57 2.07
N GLU A 240 -8.36 -6.87 2.09
CA GLU A 240 -9.73 -7.37 1.98
C GLU A 240 -10.34 -7.74 3.34
N THR A 241 -11.50 -7.15 3.63
CA THR A 241 -12.36 -7.44 4.78
C THR A 241 -13.22 -8.65 4.47
N THR A 242 -13.07 -9.73 5.24
CA THR A 242 -13.74 -11.01 4.99
C THR A 242 -14.86 -11.34 5.98
N GLY A 243 -14.99 -10.56 7.05
CA GLY A 243 -15.88 -10.85 8.17
C GLY A 243 -16.83 -9.70 8.48
N SER A 244 -17.19 -9.60 9.77
CA SER A 244 -18.09 -8.58 10.31
C SER A 244 -17.36 -7.39 10.93
N GLU A 245 -16.03 -7.44 11.03
CA GLU A 245 -15.21 -6.36 11.55
C GLU A 245 -14.90 -5.36 10.43
N ASN A 246 -14.75 -4.08 10.77
CA ASN A 246 -14.47 -3.06 9.76
C ASN A 246 -13.00 -3.10 9.33
N GLY A 247 -12.77 -2.88 8.03
CA GLY A 247 -11.45 -2.76 7.42
C GLY A 247 -10.60 -1.63 8.00
N GLN A 248 -9.31 -1.86 8.22
CA GLN A 248 -8.40 -0.82 8.73
C GLN A 248 -7.94 0.14 7.61
N GLY A 249 -7.51 -0.40 6.47
CA GLY A 249 -7.25 0.37 5.25
C GLY A 249 -5.79 0.45 4.81
N ILE A 250 -5.51 1.38 3.90
CA ILE A 250 -4.22 1.55 3.22
C ILE A 250 -3.87 3.05 3.20
N SER A 251 -2.65 3.40 3.59
CA SER A 251 -2.09 4.75 3.47
C SER A 251 -0.83 4.75 2.63
N VAL A 252 -0.79 5.67 1.66
CA VAL A 252 0.36 5.92 0.81
C VAL A 252 0.77 7.38 0.93
N GLN A 253 2.01 7.61 1.37
CA GLN A 253 2.61 8.93 1.47
C GLN A 253 3.84 9.00 0.58
N ALA A 254 3.86 9.95 -0.37
CA ALA A 254 4.94 10.10 -1.32
C ALA A 254 5.18 11.56 -1.74
N GLU A 255 6.25 11.81 -2.47
CA GLU A 255 6.30 12.95 -3.39
C GLU A 255 5.55 12.59 -4.68
N GLN A 256 5.82 11.41 -5.22
CA GLN A 256 5.29 10.94 -6.51
C GLN A 256 4.72 9.53 -6.37
N LEU A 257 3.48 9.32 -6.81
CA LEU A 257 2.87 8.00 -6.93
C LEU A 257 2.60 7.68 -8.40
N ILE A 258 3.14 6.57 -8.89
CA ILE A 258 2.96 6.09 -10.27
C ILE A 258 2.40 4.67 -10.24
N LEU A 259 1.20 4.48 -10.80
CA LEU A 259 0.63 3.17 -11.08
C LEU A 259 0.52 2.97 -12.60
N GLN A 260 0.94 1.81 -13.10
CA GLN A 260 0.87 1.48 -14.53
C GLN A 260 0.66 -0.03 -14.77
N ASP A 261 0.43 -0.39 -16.03
CA ASP A 261 0.46 -1.78 -16.52
C ASP A 261 -0.51 -2.74 -15.78
N GLY A 262 -1.71 -2.25 -15.42
CA GLY A 262 -2.73 -3.03 -14.74
C GLY A 262 -2.57 -3.15 -13.23
N SER A 263 -1.63 -2.41 -12.64
CA SER A 263 -1.39 -2.43 -11.20
C SER A 263 -2.50 -1.79 -10.37
N GLN A 264 -2.72 -2.31 -9.16
CA GLN A 264 -3.81 -1.86 -8.30
C GLN A 264 -3.42 -1.65 -6.84
N ILE A 265 -4.00 -0.62 -6.22
CA ILE A 265 -4.09 -0.50 -4.76
C ILE A 265 -5.57 -0.58 -4.40
N LYS A 266 -5.96 -1.57 -3.61
CA LYS A 266 -7.36 -1.80 -3.28
C LYS A 266 -7.63 -2.15 -1.82
N ALA A 267 -8.62 -1.49 -1.24
CA ALA A 267 -9.26 -1.91 -0.01
C ALA A 267 -10.68 -2.39 -0.33
N ALA A 268 -11.01 -3.64 -0.02
CA ALA A 268 -12.27 -4.22 -0.46
C ALA A 268 -12.94 -5.10 0.59
N THR A 269 -14.19 -5.50 0.37
CA THR A 269 -14.87 -6.55 1.14
C THR A 269 -15.08 -7.78 0.26
N THR A 270 -15.16 -8.97 0.85
CA THR A 270 -15.54 -10.18 0.09
C THR A 270 -17.06 -10.36 0.05
N PRO A 271 -17.61 -11.17 -0.89
CA PRO A 271 -19.00 -11.58 -0.84
C PRO A 271 -19.40 -12.14 0.54
N GLY A 272 -20.53 -11.68 1.06
CA GLY A 272 -21.06 -12.08 2.38
C GLY A 272 -20.43 -11.37 3.59
N SER A 273 -19.42 -10.52 3.40
CA SER A 273 -18.90 -9.68 4.49
C SER A 273 -19.93 -8.64 4.92
N THR A 274 -20.12 -8.49 6.22
CA THR A 274 -21.00 -7.48 6.84
C THR A 274 -20.22 -6.29 7.39
N GLY A 275 -18.91 -6.43 7.58
CA GLY A 275 -18.01 -5.35 7.95
C GLY A 275 -17.76 -4.38 6.79
N ALA A 276 -17.54 -3.10 7.09
CA ALA A 276 -17.18 -2.12 6.08
C ALA A 276 -15.77 -2.38 5.52
N GLY A 277 -15.54 -2.01 4.26
CA GLY A 277 -14.20 -2.04 3.67
C GLY A 277 -13.30 -0.95 4.26
N GLY A 278 -11.99 -1.17 4.25
CA GLY A 278 -11.01 -0.19 4.76
C GLY A 278 -10.91 1.07 3.90
N SER A 279 -10.40 2.15 4.50
CA SER A 279 -10.12 3.39 3.77
C SER A 279 -8.88 3.28 2.87
N LEU A 280 -8.82 4.06 1.79
CA LEU A 280 -7.62 4.25 0.98
C LEU A 280 -7.25 5.73 0.97
N THR A 281 -6.10 6.07 1.56
CA THR A 281 -5.61 7.45 1.65
C THR A 281 -4.31 7.58 0.85
N ILE A 282 -4.29 8.50 -0.11
CA ILE A 282 -3.13 8.85 -0.92
C ILE A 282 -2.77 10.30 -0.66
N LYS A 283 -1.52 10.54 -0.25
CA LYS A 283 -0.95 11.89 -0.12
C LYS A 283 0.35 11.95 -0.90
N ALA A 284 0.36 12.69 -2.01
CA ALA A 284 1.54 12.84 -2.86
C ALA A 284 1.84 14.32 -3.08
N THR A 285 2.93 14.86 -2.57
CA THR A 285 3.15 16.32 -2.59
C THR A 285 3.35 16.90 -3.99
N ASP A 286 3.86 16.13 -4.95
CA ASP A 286 4.06 16.54 -6.34
C ASP A 286 2.91 16.02 -7.22
N PHE A 287 2.86 14.70 -7.48
CA PHE A 287 1.80 14.15 -8.34
C PHE A 287 1.40 12.70 -8.03
N VAL A 288 0.18 12.37 -8.45
CA VAL A 288 -0.33 11.01 -8.62
C VAL A 288 -0.61 10.77 -10.11
N GLN A 289 -0.03 9.73 -10.68
CA GLN A 289 -0.31 9.28 -12.05
C GLN A 289 -0.81 7.83 -12.03
N VAL A 290 -1.99 7.61 -12.60
CA VAL A 290 -2.59 6.28 -12.79
C VAL A 290 -2.80 6.09 -14.29
N ARG A 291 -2.09 5.13 -14.89
CA ARG A 291 -2.05 4.99 -16.36
C ARG A 291 -2.30 3.58 -16.84
N GLY A 292 -3.10 3.48 -17.89
CA GLY A 292 -3.19 2.29 -18.73
C GLY A 292 -4.01 1.16 -18.14
N THR A 293 -3.88 0.03 -18.81
CA THR A 293 -4.46 -1.25 -18.45
C THR A 293 -3.38 -2.33 -18.66
N ILE A 294 -3.68 -3.59 -18.35
CA ILE A 294 -2.87 -4.70 -18.84
C ILE A 294 -2.87 -4.67 -20.37
N ALA A 295 -1.68 -4.63 -20.96
CA ALA A 295 -1.50 -4.51 -22.40
C ALA A 295 -2.16 -5.66 -23.20
N GLN A 296 -2.53 -5.35 -24.45
CA GLN A 296 -3.06 -6.32 -25.41
C GLN A 296 -2.14 -7.54 -25.55
N GLY A 297 -2.74 -8.72 -25.66
CA GLY A 297 -2.03 -9.99 -25.82
C GLY A 297 -1.46 -10.57 -24.52
N LYS A 298 -1.69 -9.94 -23.36
CA LYS A 298 -1.37 -10.51 -22.04
C LYS A 298 -2.60 -11.15 -21.40
N ARG A 299 -2.38 -12.05 -20.43
CA ARG A 299 -3.44 -12.60 -19.59
C ARG A 299 -4.14 -11.45 -18.84
N PHE A 300 -5.47 -11.41 -18.86
CA PHE A 300 -6.30 -10.31 -18.35
C PHE A 300 -6.08 -8.97 -19.07
N GLU A 301 -5.80 -9.00 -20.37
CA GLU A 301 -5.73 -7.78 -21.18
C GLU A 301 -6.92 -6.84 -20.95
N GLY A 302 -6.65 -5.54 -20.93
CA GLY A 302 -7.66 -4.52 -20.67
C GLY A 302 -7.99 -4.31 -19.19
N PHE A 303 -7.49 -5.15 -18.28
CA PHE A 303 -7.74 -4.95 -16.85
C PHE A 303 -7.11 -3.63 -16.37
N PRO A 304 -7.87 -2.74 -15.69
CA PRO A 304 -7.44 -1.38 -15.46
C PRO A 304 -6.39 -1.28 -14.37
N THR A 305 -5.40 -0.42 -14.59
CA THR A 305 -4.61 0.16 -13.52
C THR A 305 -5.53 1.01 -12.64
N GLY A 306 -5.44 0.92 -11.31
CA GLY A 306 -6.31 1.74 -10.51
C GLY A 306 -6.15 1.77 -8.99
N LEU A 307 -6.86 2.74 -8.41
CA LEU A 307 -7.01 2.92 -6.98
C LEU A 307 -8.48 2.62 -6.62
N PHE A 308 -8.70 1.69 -5.70
CA PHE A 308 -10.04 1.16 -5.47
C PHE A 308 -10.41 1.07 -3.99
N THR A 309 -11.62 1.51 -3.67
CA THR A 309 -12.35 0.99 -2.49
C THR A 309 -13.64 0.32 -2.94
N GLN A 310 -13.88 -0.91 -2.50
CA GLN A 310 -14.97 -1.71 -3.06
C GLN A 310 -15.71 -2.49 -2.00
N THR A 311 -16.99 -2.73 -2.23
CA THR A 311 -17.75 -3.72 -1.46
C THR A 311 -18.39 -4.74 -2.39
N PHE A 312 -18.26 -6.00 -2.01
CA PHE A 312 -18.94 -7.14 -2.63
C PHE A 312 -19.94 -7.79 -1.65
N GLY A 313 -20.04 -7.27 -0.43
CA GLY A 313 -20.91 -7.74 0.64
C GLY A 313 -21.95 -6.70 1.04
N ASP A 314 -22.42 -6.80 2.28
CA ASP A 314 -23.45 -5.90 2.84
C ASP A 314 -22.84 -4.71 3.60
N GLY A 315 -21.56 -4.79 3.97
CA GLY A 315 -20.82 -3.65 4.49
C GLY A 315 -20.55 -2.58 3.43
N VAL A 316 -20.41 -1.32 3.85
CA VAL A 316 -20.14 -0.19 2.95
C VAL A 316 -18.67 -0.21 2.50
N ALA A 317 -18.39 0.16 1.25
CA ALA A 317 -17.01 0.36 0.79
C ALA A 317 -16.37 1.56 1.52
N GLY A 318 -15.11 1.43 1.92
CA GLY A 318 -14.40 2.52 2.62
C GLY A 318 -14.21 3.78 1.76
N PRO A 319 -13.88 4.93 2.38
CA PRO A 319 -13.61 6.16 1.63
C PRO A 319 -12.26 6.09 0.90
N LEU A 320 -12.17 6.74 -0.26
CA LEU A 320 -10.93 6.96 -1.02
C LEU A 320 -10.62 8.46 -1.01
N THR A 321 -9.47 8.85 -0.45
CA THR A 321 -9.02 10.25 -0.41
C THR A 321 -7.69 10.41 -1.15
N ILE A 322 -7.60 11.41 -2.02
CA ILE A 322 -6.37 11.79 -2.73
C ILE A 322 -6.09 13.27 -2.48
N GLU A 323 -4.91 13.57 -1.95
CA GLU A 323 -4.36 14.92 -1.82
C GLU A 323 -3.05 14.99 -2.60
N THR A 324 -2.97 15.86 -3.61
CA THR A 324 -1.75 15.97 -4.43
C THR A 324 -1.60 17.32 -5.14
N GLY A 325 -0.41 17.67 -5.62
CA GLY A 325 -0.24 18.81 -6.53
C GLY A 325 -0.95 18.57 -7.86
N LYS A 326 -0.75 17.38 -8.45
CA LYS A 326 -1.33 17.02 -9.74
C LYS A 326 -1.85 15.58 -9.78
N LEU A 327 -3.08 15.39 -10.24
CA LEU A 327 -3.64 14.08 -10.52
C LEU A 327 -3.76 13.86 -12.04
N ILE A 328 -3.17 12.78 -12.56
CA ILE A 328 -3.29 12.35 -13.96
C ILE A 328 -3.90 10.95 -14.00
N VAL A 329 -5.01 10.80 -14.70
CA VAL A 329 -5.65 9.49 -14.95
C VAL A 329 -5.79 9.30 -16.45
N GLU A 330 -5.11 8.30 -17.02
CA GLU A 330 -5.03 8.17 -18.47
C GLU A 330 -5.00 6.74 -19.02
N GLY A 331 -5.36 6.58 -20.30
CA GLY A 331 -5.25 5.32 -21.04
C GLY A 331 -6.16 4.19 -20.53
N GLY A 332 -7.34 4.51 -20.02
CA GLY A 332 -8.30 3.55 -19.45
C GLY A 332 -8.10 3.21 -17.97
N ALA A 333 -7.17 3.91 -17.29
CA ALA A 333 -7.00 3.79 -15.84
C ALA A 333 -8.22 4.27 -15.05
N ASN A 334 -8.46 3.72 -13.86
CA ASN A 334 -9.63 4.00 -13.04
C ASN A 334 -9.26 4.33 -11.59
N ILE A 335 -9.94 5.32 -11.02
CA ILE A 335 -9.95 5.57 -9.57
C ILE A 335 -11.41 5.48 -9.13
N ALA A 336 -11.74 4.53 -8.26
CA ALA A 336 -13.14 4.28 -7.95
C ALA A 336 -13.45 3.85 -6.53
N THR A 337 -14.56 4.36 -6.00
CA THR A 337 -15.30 3.69 -4.92
C THR A 337 -16.50 2.96 -5.52
N SER A 338 -16.79 1.73 -5.09
CA SER A 338 -17.85 0.95 -5.75
C SER A 338 -18.61 -0.03 -4.87
N ALA A 339 -19.93 -0.09 -5.03
CA ALA A 339 -20.77 -1.24 -4.67
C ALA A 339 -20.81 -2.20 -5.86
N ARG A 340 -20.04 -3.29 -5.79
CA ARG A 340 -19.86 -4.25 -6.89
C ARG A 340 -20.89 -5.38 -6.84
N ARG A 341 -21.32 -5.77 -5.64
CA ARG A 341 -22.30 -6.82 -5.37
C ARG A 341 -22.86 -6.64 -3.97
N GLY A 342 -24.04 -7.19 -3.72
CA GLY A 342 -24.65 -7.19 -2.39
C GLY A 342 -25.36 -5.89 -2.08
N ARG A 343 -25.72 -5.70 -0.81
CA ARG A 343 -26.51 -4.53 -0.36
C ARG A 343 -25.63 -3.37 0.13
N GLY A 344 -24.32 -3.57 0.22
CA GLY A 344 -23.38 -2.56 0.66
C GLY A 344 -23.30 -1.38 -0.30
N ASN A 345 -23.25 -0.16 0.23
CA ASN A 345 -23.12 1.06 -0.58
C ASN A 345 -21.67 1.32 -1.01
N GLY A 346 -21.50 2.06 -2.10
CA GLY A 346 -20.20 2.61 -2.51
C GLY A 346 -19.71 3.68 -1.53
N GLY A 347 -18.40 3.81 -1.41
CA GLY A 347 -17.75 4.78 -0.53
C GLY A 347 -17.70 6.19 -1.11
N THR A 348 -17.17 7.15 -0.35
CA THR A 348 -16.91 8.51 -0.87
C THR A 348 -15.55 8.57 -1.55
N LEU A 349 -15.49 9.17 -2.74
CA LEU A 349 -14.24 9.55 -3.42
C LEU A 349 -14.02 11.05 -3.22
N LYS A 350 -12.97 11.44 -2.51
CA LYS A 350 -12.55 12.84 -2.36
C LYS A 350 -11.20 13.06 -3.04
N VAL A 351 -11.13 14.06 -3.92
CA VAL A 351 -9.89 14.45 -4.59
C VAL A 351 -9.64 15.94 -4.37
N THR A 352 -8.47 16.27 -3.86
CA THR A 352 -7.97 17.63 -3.72
C THR A 352 -6.64 17.77 -4.46
N ALA A 353 -6.59 18.59 -5.50
CA ALA A 353 -5.36 18.85 -6.24
C ALA A 353 -5.32 20.20 -6.95
N ASP A 354 -4.15 20.75 -7.26
CA ASP A 354 -4.08 21.97 -8.07
C ASP A 354 -4.57 21.70 -9.51
N LEU A 355 -4.14 20.59 -10.11
CA LEU A 355 -4.56 20.17 -11.45
C LEU A 355 -5.06 18.72 -11.43
N ILE A 356 -6.21 18.47 -12.05
CA ILE A 356 -6.74 17.14 -12.36
C ILE A 356 -6.88 17.01 -13.87
N ASP A 357 -6.15 16.08 -14.50
CA ASP A 357 -6.20 15.76 -15.93
C ASP A 357 -6.66 14.30 -16.12
N VAL A 358 -7.91 14.12 -16.55
CA VAL A 358 -8.51 12.81 -16.84
C VAL A 358 -8.64 12.67 -18.35
N ARG A 359 -7.89 11.75 -18.96
CA ARG A 359 -7.78 11.73 -20.42
C ARG A 359 -7.72 10.35 -21.07
N GLY A 360 -8.35 10.24 -22.22
CA GLY A 360 -8.25 9.05 -23.06
C GLY A 360 -9.10 7.87 -22.59
N ALA A 361 -8.98 6.78 -23.33
CA ALA A 361 -9.56 5.48 -23.06
C ALA A 361 -8.50 4.39 -23.25
N SER A 362 -8.82 3.17 -22.82
CA SER A 362 -8.02 1.98 -23.13
C SER A 362 -8.13 1.61 -24.61
N PHE A 363 -7.32 0.65 -25.06
CA PHE A 363 -7.45 0.07 -26.40
C PHE A 363 -8.75 -0.72 -26.61
N LEU A 364 -9.50 -1.02 -25.54
CA LEU A 364 -10.85 -1.60 -25.57
C LEU A 364 -11.94 -0.52 -25.44
N ASP A 365 -11.59 0.74 -25.66
CA ASP A 365 -12.45 1.92 -25.54
C ASP A 365 -13.04 2.17 -24.14
N PHE A 366 -12.61 1.43 -23.11
CA PHE A 366 -12.97 1.75 -21.72
C PHE A 366 -12.37 3.10 -21.29
N PRO A 367 -13.17 4.07 -20.82
CA PRO A 367 -12.71 5.40 -20.52
C PRO A 367 -11.78 5.44 -19.30
N SER A 368 -10.84 6.38 -19.30
CA SER A 368 -10.20 6.80 -18.06
C SER A 368 -11.17 7.56 -17.19
N GLY A 369 -11.09 7.38 -15.86
CA GLY A 369 -11.97 8.18 -15.03
C GLY A 369 -11.88 8.05 -13.52
N LEU A 370 -12.59 8.97 -12.90
CA LEU A 370 -12.92 8.99 -11.48
C LEU A 370 -14.37 8.53 -11.33
N PHE A 371 -14.61 7.52 -10.49
CA PHE A 371 -15.91 6.87 -10.39
C PHE A 371 -16.38 6.71 -8.95
N THR A 372 -17.63 7.06 -8.67
CA THR A 372 -18.38 6.45 -7.57
C THR A 372 -19.59 5.73 -8.14
N GLN A 373 -19.66 4.42 -7.96
CA GLN A 373 -20.62 3.63 -8.71
C GLN A 373 -21.25 2.48 -7.95
N THR A 374 -22.42 2.06 -8.41
CA THR A 374 -23.05 0.82 -8.02
C THR A 374 -23.36 -0.05 -9.23
N LEU A 375 -23.18 -1.36 -9.07
CA LEU A 375 -23.43 -2.38 -10.08
C LEU A 375 -24.57 -3.33 -9.65
N ASP A 376 -25.11 -3.20 -8.44
CA ASP A 376 -26.06 -4.16 -7.86
C ASP A 376 -27.13 -3.45 -7.00
N LEU A 377 -27.45 -3.97 -5.81
CA LEU A 377 -28.52 -3.48 -4.93
C LEU A 377 -28.15 -2.23 -4.13
N GLY A 378 -26.88 -2.12 -3.69
CA GLY A 378 -26.42 -0.97 -2.90
C GLY A 378 -26.39 0.34 -3.71
N ASN A 379 -26.39 1.48 -3.03
CA ASN A 379 -26.30 2.79 -3.68
C ASN A 379 -24.85 3.15 -4.02
N ALA A 380 -24.64 3.97 -5.05
CA ALA A 380 -23.35 4.61 -5.30
C ALA A 380 -23.04 5.64 -4.20
N GLY A 381 -21.76 5.88 -3.94
CA GLY A 381 -21.31 6.91 -3.01
C GLY A 381 -21.12 8.28 -3.65
N SER A 382 -20.61 9.25 -2.89
CA SER A 382 -20.41 10.63 -3.37
C SER A 382 -19.00 10.86 -3.95
N LEU A 383 -18.92 11.66 -5.00
CA LEU A 383 -17.66 12.11 -5.61
C LEU A 383 -17.48 13.61 -5.35
N ILE A 384 -16.39 13.99 -4.70
CA ILE A 384 -16.09 15.37 -4.33
C ILE A 384 -14.72 15.75 -4.90
N ILE A 385 -14.69 16.80 -5.72
CA ILE A 385 -13.46 17.37 -6.29
C ILE A 385 -13.33 18.81 -5.85
N ASP A 386 -12.19 19.13 -5.24
CA ASP A 386 -11.76 20.51 -4.98
C ASP A 386 -10.41 20.73 -5.71
N THR A 387 -10.39 21.64 -6.69
CA THR A 387 -9.20 21.87 -7.53
C THR A 387 -9.07 23.31 -8.00
N LYS A 388 -7.93 23.67 -8.60
CA LYS A 388 -7.85 24.91 -9.40
C LYS A 388 -8.35 24.64 -10.81
N GLN A 389 -7.87 23.54 -11.43
CA GLN A 389 -8.19 23.20 -12.82
C GLN A 389 -8.58 21.72 -12.96
N LEU A 390 -9.75 21.47 -13.54
CA LEU A 390 -10.19 20.14 -13.98
C LEU A 390 -10.23 20.08 -15.51
N ILE A 391 -9.47 19.17 -16.10
CA ILE A 391 -9.48 18.91 -17.53
C ILE A 391 -9.92 17.47 -17.75
N THR A 392 -11.01 17.27 -18.49
CA THR A 392 -11.44 15.95 -18.94
C THR A 392 -11.45 15.92 -20.47
N ARG A 393 -10.66 15.03 -21.08
CA ARG A 393 -10.50 15.05 -22.54
C ARG A 393 -10.34 13.69 -23.22
N GLY A 394 -10.67 13.62 -24.51
CA GLY A 394 -10.46 12.42 -25.33
C GLY A 394 -11.16 11.17 -24.80
N GLY A 395 -12.36 11.33 -24.22
CA GLY A 395 -13.13 10.23 -23.61
C GLY A 395 -12.89 10.02 -22.12
N GLY A 396 -12.06 10.85 -21.47
CA GLY A 396 -11.93 10.85 -20.01
C GLY A 396 -13.20 11.34 -19.31
N VAL A 397 -13.59 10.69 -18.21
CA VAL A 397 -14.87 10.96 -17.52
C VAL A 397 -14.73 11.08 -15.99
N VAL A 398 -15.61 11.88 -15.38
CA VAL A 398 -15.83 11.92 -13.93
C VAL A 398 -17.29 11.57 -13.68
N THR A 399 -17.55 10.43 -13.04
CA THR A 399 -18.92 9.88 -12.94
C THR A 399 -19.28 9.49 -11.53
N SER A 400 -20.47 9.91 -11.10
CA SER A 400 -21.19 9.32 -9.98
C SER A 400 -22.48 8.68 -10.50
N GLY A 401 -22.72 7.39 -10.28
CA GLY A 401 -23.90 6.78 -10.89
C GLY A 401 -24.07 5.28 -10.78
N THR A 402 -25.06 4.78 -11.50
CA THR A 402 -25.38 3.35 -11.54
C THR A 402 -24.90 2.75 -12.86
N ASN A 403 -24.49 1.48 -12.81
CA ASN A 403 -24.20 0.70 -14.00
C ASN A 403 -25.49 0.07 -14.56
N VAL A 404 -25.39 -0.58 -15.72
CA VAL A 404 -26.51 -1.27 -16.36
C VAL A 404 -27.05 -2.35 -15.42
N ASN A 405 -28.38 -2.45 -15.31
CA ASN A 405 -29.09 -3.41 -14.46
C ASN A 405 -28.91 -3.23 -12.93
N SER A 406 -28.23 -2.18 -12.47
CA SER A 406 -28.18 -1.88 -11.03
C SER A 406 -29.55 -1.44 -10.51
N GLN A 407 -29.90 -1.86 -9.30
CA GLN A 407 -31.15 -1.48 -8.63
C GLN A 407 -30.97 -0.34 -7.63
N GLY A 408 -29.74 -0.11 -7.16
CA GLY A 408 -29.43 0.99 -6.27
C GLY A 408 -29.44 2.35 -6.96
N ASN A 409 -29.45 3.41 -6.15
CA ASN A 409 -29.44 4.79 -6.62
C ASN A 409 -28.02 5.26 -6.95
N GLY A 410 -27.93 6.20 -7.90
CA GLY A 410 -26.72 6.94 -8.22
C GLY A 410 -26.32 7.89 -7.10
N GLY A 411 -25.06 8.29 -7.10
CA GLY A 411 -24.50 9.20 -6.10
C GLY A 411 -24.44 10.65 -6.58
N ASN A 412 -24.00 11.52 -5.68
CA ASN A 412 -23.82 12.94 -5.98
C ASN A 412 -22.38 13.21 -6.47
N LEU A 413 -22.26 14.07 -7.47
CA LEU A 413 -21.00 14.62 -7.96
C LEU A 413 -20.93 16.11 -7.63
N THR A 414 -19.94 16.49 -6.83
CA THR A 414 -19.63 17.89 -6.49
C THR A 414 -18.25 18.25 -7.04
N VAL A 415 -18.18 19.24 -7.92
CA VAL A 415 -16.94 19.75 -8.50
C VAL A 415 -16.80 21.23 -8.19
N ARG A 416 -15.74 21.59 -7.47
CA ARG A 416 -15.34 22.97 -7.21
C ARG A 416 -13.97 23.19 -7.83
N ALA A 417 -13.94 23.90 -8.95
CA ALA A 417 -12.70 24.35 -9.57
C ALA A 417 -12.58 25.86 -9.38
N SER A 418 -11.49 26.37 -8.81
CA SER A 418 -11.36 27.82 -8.59
C SER A 418 -10.98 28.60 -9.85
N GLU A 419 -10.56 27.94 -10.93
CA GLU A 419 -10.09 28.61 -12.15
C GLU A 419 -10.76 28.08 -13.43
N LEU A 420 -10.70 26.77 -13.68
CA LEU A 420 -11.11 26.20 -14.97
C LEU A 420 -11.71 24.80 -14.84
N ILE A 421 -12.77 24.59 -15.63
CA ILE A 421 -13.21 23.26 -16.07
C ILE A 421 -13.18 23.23 -17.60
N GLU A 422 -12.46 22.27 -18.18
CA GLU A 422 -12.43 22.00 -19.62
C GLU A 422 -12.90 20.57 -19.90
N LEU A 423 -13.93 20.43 -20.73
CA LEU A 423 -14.45 19.13 -21.19
C LEU A 423 -14.32 19.08 -22.72
N SER A 424 -13.56 18.13 -23.27
CA SER A 424 -13.34 18.11 -24.73
C SER A 424 -13.10 16.73 -25.35
N GLY A 425 -13.70 16.48 -26.51
CA GLY A 425 -13.46 15.25 -27.28
C GLY A 425 -14.19 14.01 -26.76
N THR A 426 -13.93 12.87 -27.41
CA THR A 426 -14.63 11.60 -27.21
C THR A 426 -13.64 10.43 -27.14
N THR A 427 -14.11 9.25 -26.74
CA THR A 427 -13.36 8.02 -26.94
C THR A 427 -13.07 7.78 -28.43
N PRO A 428 -11.98 7.06 -28.75
CA PRO A 428 -11.60 6.80 -30.14
C PRO A 428 -12.63 6.01 -30.95
N VAL A 429 -13.28 5.00 -30.35
CA VAL A 429 -14.12 4.03 -31.08
C VAL A 429 -15.60 4.37 -30.96
N ASP A 430 -16.17 4.25 -29.77
CA ASP A 430 -17.61 4.38 -29.52
C ASP A 430 -18.08 5.84 -29.52
N LYS A 431 -17.13 6.79 -29.57
CA LYS A 431 -17.37 8.24 -29.52
C LYS A 431 -18.09 8.67 -28.24
N ASP A 432 -17.85 7.97 -27.15
CA ASP A 432 -18.34 8.34 -25.83
C ASP A 432 -17.71 9.68 -25.40
N PRO A 433 -18.50 10.71 -25.06
CA PRO A 433 -17.97 12.03 -24.77
C PRO A 433 -17.22 12.08 -23.45
N SER A 434 -16.20 12.94 -23.40
CA SER A 434 -15.65 13.42 -22.12
C SER A 434 -16.70 14.21 -21.35
N GLY A 435 -16.66 14.13 -20.02
CA GLY A 435 -17.55 14.96 -19.20
C GLY A 435 -17.70 14.58 -17.74
N LEU A 436 -18.59 15.32 -17.09
CA LEU A 436 -19.03 15.15 -15.72
C LEU A 436 -20.44 14.56 -15.72
N PHE A 437 -20.65 13.44 -15.04
CA PHE A 437 -21.92 12.71 -15.08
C PHE A 437 -22.42 12.37 -13.67
N ALA A 438 -23.66 12.74 -13.38
CA ALA A 438 -24.48 12.15 -12.32
C ALA A 438 -25.63 11.41 -13.00
N ARG A 439 -25.56 10.08 -13.12
CA ARG A 439 -26.48 9.33 -14.00
C ARG A 439 -26.95 8.00 -13.42
N SER A 440 -28.12 7.56 -13.87
CA SER A 440 -28.59 6.19 -13.69
C SER A 440 -28.64 5.47 -15.03
N ARG A 441 -28.04 4.28 -15.10
CA ARG A 441 -28.18 3.31 -16.19
C ARG A 441 -28.92 2.04 -15.74
N GLY A 442 -29.39 2.02 -14.49
CA GLY A 442 -30.17 0.96 -13.86
C GLY A 442 -31.61 1.40 -13.58
N SER A 443 -32.28 0.74 -12.64
CA SER A 443 -33.64 1.09 -12.23
C SER A 443 -33.71 2.10 -11.09
N GLY A 444 -32.60 2.35 -10.39
CA GLY A 444 -32.53 3.36 -9.33
C GLY A 444 -32.48 4.79 -9.87
N GLU A 445 -32.69 5.76 -8.99
CA GLU A 445 -32.66 7.19 -9.35
C GLU A 445 -31.22 7.69 -9.56
N ALA A 446 -31.02 8.67 -10.44
CA ALA A 446 -29.74 9.36 -10.54
C ALA A 446 -29.54 10.32 -9.35
N GLY A 447 -28.29 10.61 -9.00
CA GLY A 447 -27.98 11.66 -8.03
C GLY A 447 -27.86 13.04 -8.68
N SER A 448 -27.33 14.00 -7.91
CA SER A 448 -27.17 15.39 -8.34
C SER A 448 -25.75 15.69 -8.82
N LEU A 449 -25.64 16.59 -9.81
CA LEU A 449 -24.39 17.19 -10.25
C LEU A 449 -24.35 18.66 -9.82
N PHE A 450 -23.37 19.03 -8.99
CA PHE A 450 -23.09 20.41 -8.61
C PHE A 450 -21.71 20.82 -9.12
N VAL A 451 -21.65 21.91 -9.88
CA VAL A 451 -20.42 22.42 -10.49
C VAL A 451 -20.26 23.90 -10.18
N THR A 452 -19.07 24.30 -9.74
CA THR A 452 -18.70 25.71 -9.57
C THR A 452 -17.32 25.92 -10.18
N THR A 453 -17.21 26.92 -11.06
CA THR A 453 -15.95 27.35 -11.69
C THR A 453 -16.05 28.78 -12.19
N ASP A 454 -14.91 29.48 -12.24
CA ASP A 454 -14.80 30.80 -12.86
C ASP A 454 -14.94 30.71 -14.38
N ARG A 455 -14.43 29.63 -14.98
CA ARG A 455 -14.52 29.39 -16.42
C ARG A 455 -14.85 27.94 -16.73
N LEU A 456 -15.83 27.75 -17.61
CA LEU A 456 -16.23 26.44 -18.17
C LEU A 456 -16.04 26.47 -19.69
N ILE A 457 -15.33 25.48 -20.22
CA ILE A 457 -15.13 25.24 -21.67
C ILE A 457 -15.70 23.85 -21.98
N VAL A 458 -16.59 23.75 -22.97
CA VAL A 458 -17.29 22.53 -23.40
C VAL A 458 -17.35 22.40 -24.90
#